data_AF-A0A351IY13-F1
#
_entry.id   AF-A0A351IY13-F1
#
_cell.length_a   1.000
_cell.length_b   1.000
_cell.length_c   1.000
_cell.angle_alpha   90.00
_cell.angle_beta   90.00
_cell.angle_gamma   90.00
#
_symmetry.space_group_name_H-M   'P 1'
#
loop_
_entity.id
_entity.type
_entity.pdbx_description
1 polymer ?
#
loop_
_entity_poly.entity_id
_entity_poly.type
_entity_poly.pdbx_seq_one_letter_code
_entity_poly.pdbx_strand_id
1 'polypeptide(L)'
;TVKVLGKGSKERILYVNDSVRQALADYLKVRAHLSCHDKDALFVSRNKRRLSDKAVQLLVKKYLAYAGLGGKGYSTHKLRHTAATLMYGTGQVDSRVLKDILGHEQLNTTQIYTHVSSEQMKQATALHPLANIDKKDITPREDDE
;
A
#
# COMPACT_ATOMS: atom_id res chain seq x y z
N THR A 1 14.24 -0.74 -6.96
CA THR A 1 12.92 -1.38 -7.09
C THR A 1 13.06 -2.85 -6.76
N VAL A 2 11.97 -3.53 -6.40
CA VAL A 2 11.98 -4.97 -6.08
C VAL A 2 10.91 -5.66 -6.92
N LYS A 3 11.26 -6.78 -7.56
CA LYS A 3 10.30 -7.61 -8.29
C LYS A 3 9.73 -8.68 -7.35
N VAL A 4 8.40 -8.81 -7.29
CA VAL A 4 7.73 -9.76 -6.42
C VAL A 4 6.76 -10.61 -7.23
N LEU A 5 6.77 -11.91 -7.00
CA LEU A 5 5.79 -12.84 -7.55
C LEU A 5 4.60 -12.94 -6.58
N GLY A 6 3.43 -12.47 -7.03
CA GLY A 6 2.20 -12.50 -6.26
C GLY A 6 1.35 -13.75 -6.51
N LYS A 7 0.15 -13.75 -5.92
CA LYS A 7 -0.87 -14.79 -6.17
C LYS A 7 -1.20 -14.85 -7.67
N GLY A 8 -1.38 -16.06 -8.19
CA GLY A 8 -1.65 -16.31 -9.61
C GLY A 8 -0.43 -16.14 -10.51
N SER A 9 0.78 -16.25 -9.96
CA SER A 9 2.05 -16.07 -10.68
C SER A 9 2.20 -14.71 -11.35
N LYS A 10 1.50 -13.70 -10.82
CA LYS A 10 1.55 -12.33 -11.35
C LYS A 10 2.75 -11.60 -10.76
N GLU A 11 3.67 -11.21 -11.63
CA GLU A 11 4.82 -10.41 -11.25
C GLU A 11 4.44 -8.94 -11.04
N ARG A 12 5.11 -8.29 -10.09
CA ARG A 12 4.88 -6.88 -9.74
C ARG A 12 6.19 -6.19 -9.41
N ILE A 13 6.27 -4.91 -9.74
CA ILE A 13 7.40 -4.06 -9.40
C ILE A 13 7.00 -3.17 -8.23
N LEU A 14 7.71 -3.31 -7.11
CA LEU A 14 7.57 -2.45 -5.95
C LEU A 14 8.66 -1.38 -5.97
N TYR A 15 8.24 -0.12 -5.91
CA TYR A 15 9.11 1.00 -5.62
C TYR A 15 9.32 1.05 -4.11
N VAL A 16 10.57 0.99 -3.69
CA VAL A 16 10.99 0.98 -2.28
C VAL A 16 11.70 2.30 -1.97
N ASN A 17 11.38 2.88 -0.82
CA ASN A 17 12.00 4.10 -0.32
C ASN A 17 13.41 3.81 0.23
N ASP A 18 14.13 4.88 0.57
CA ASP A 18 15.52 4.78 1.04
C ASP A 18 15.65 4.04 2.36
N SER A 19 14.67 4.17 3.26
CA SER A 19 14.64 3.42 4.51
C SER A 19 14.62 1.90 4.28
N VAL A 20 13.79 1.42 3.34
CA VAL A 20 13.74 0.01 2.97
C VAL A 20 15.01 -0.43 2.24
N ARG A 21 15.56 0.42 1.36
CA ARG A 21 16.83 0.14 0.67
C ARG A 21 17.98 -0.04 1.65
N GLN A 22 18.08 0.85 2.63
CA GLN A 22 19.11 0.80 3.66
C GLN A 22 18.96 -0.46 4.52
N ALA A 23 17.75 -0.76 5.00
CA ALA A 23 17.49 -1.97 5.79
C ALA A 23 17.82 -3.26 5.01
N LEU A 24 17.52 -3.31 3.71
CA LEU A 24 17.89 -4.43 2.85
C LEU A 24 19.40 -4.51 2.65
N ALA A 25 20.08 -3.39 2.41
CA ALA A 25 21.54 -3.35 2.26
C ALA A 25 22.25 -3.88 3.51
N ASP A 26 21.80 -3.46 4.69
CA ASP A 26 22.36 -3.93 5.96
C ASP A 26 22.08 -5.41 6.21
N TYR A 27 20.88 -5.88 5.86
CA TYR A 27 20.57 -7.30 5.93
C TYR A 27 21.43 -8.13 4.94
N LEU A 28 21.67 -7.63 3.73
CA LEU A 28 22.44 -8.34 2.70
C LEU A 28 23.89 -8.59 3.13
N LYS A 29 24.49 -7.66 3.89
CA LYS A 29 25.83 -7.84 4.49
C LYS A 29 25.86 -9.10 5.38
N VAL A 30 24.84 -9.30 6.22
CA VAL A 30 24.73 -10.47 7.09
C VAL A 30 24.34 -11.72 6.29
N ARG A 31 23.39 -11.59 5.36
CA ARG A 31 22.88 -12.68 4.52
C ARG A 31 23.96 -13.38 3.71
N ALA A 32 24.97 -12.64 3.25
CA ALA A 32 26.12 -13.19 2.51
C ALA A 32 26.90 -14.25 3.30
N HIS A 33 26.90 -14.16 4.62
CA HIS A 33 27.60 -15.09 5.51
C HIS A 33 26.69 -16.22 6.04
N LEU A 34 25.40 -16.21 5.70
CA LEU A 34 24.45 -17.23 6.15
C LEU A 34 24.33 -18.37 5.12
N SER A 35 24.61 -19.59 5.57
CA SER A 35 24.30 -20.81 4.81
C SER A 35 22.79 -21.08 4.81
N CYS A 36 22.21 -21.39 3.65
CA CYS A 36 20.81 -21.78 3.49
C CYS A 36 20.71 -22.98 2.54
N HIS A 37 19.74 -23.87 2.79
CA HIS A 37 19.42 -24.96 1.86
C HIS A 37 18.89 -24.44 0.52
N ASP A 38 18.15 -23.33 0.55
CA ASP A 38 17.64 -22.62 -0.62
C ASP A 38 18.52 -21.38 -0.86
N LYS A 39 19.39 -21.44 -1.86
CA LYS A 39 20.36 -20.38 -2.16
C LYS A 39 19.67 -19.09 -2.64
N ASP A 40 18.52 -19.23 -3.29
CA ASP A 40 17.74 -18.12 -3.87
C ASP A 40 16.80 -17.46 -2.84
N ALA A 41 16.70 -18.02 -1.63
CA ALA A 41 15.93 -17.41 -0.57
C ALA A 41 16.62 -16.13 -0.07
N LEU A 42 15.97 -14.97 -0.31
CA LEU A 42 16.43 -13.69 0.23
C LEU A 42 16.41 -13.72 1.76
N PHE A 43 15.25 -14.03 2.35
CA PHE A 43 15.09 -14.13 3.81
C PHE A 43 15.22 -15.57 4.29
N VAL A 44 16.10 -15.76 5.27
CA VAL A 44 16.45 -17.08 5.81
C VAL A 44 16.14 -17.14 7.30
N SER A 45 15.54 -18.25 7.74
CA SER A 45 15.26 -18.53 9.15
C SER A 45 16.50 -19.04 9.89
N ARG A 46 16.45 -19.05 11.23
CA ARG A 46 17.52 -19.62 12.08
C ARG A 46 17.87 -21.08 11.73
N ASN A 47 16.90 -21.83 11.21
CA ASN A 47 17.07 -23.22 10.81
C ASN A 47 17.62 -23.37 9.38
N LYS A 48 18.21 -22.31 8.79
CA LYS A 48 18.84 -22.32 7.45
C LYS A 48 17.89 -22.68 6.29
N ARG A 49 16.60 -22.37 6.46
CA ARG A 49 15.55 -22.56 5.45
C ARG A 49 14.92 -21.22 5.06
N ARG A 50 14.31 -21.16 3.87
CA ARG A 50 13.49 -20.02 3.44
C ARG A 50 12.49 -19.65 4.53
N LEU A 51 12.40 -18.36 4.82
CA LEU A 51 11.45 -17.86 5.80
C LEU A 51 10.01 -18.08 5.31
N SER A 52 9.18 -18.71 6.13
CA SER A 52 7.78 -18.97 5.78
C SER A 52 6.87 -17.80 6.17
N ASP A 53 5.71 -17.71 5.52
CA ASP A 53 4.70 -16.68 5.82
C ASP A 53 4.29 -16.68 7.29
N LYS A 54 4.12 -17.88 7.88
CA LYS A 54 3.81 -18.03 9.30
C LYS A 54 4.94 -17.48 10.20
N ALA A 55 6.20 -17.69 9.82
CA ALA A 55 7.33 -17.13 10.56
C ALA A 55 7.37 -15.60 10.48
N VAL A 56 7.06 -15.01 9.32
CA VAL A 56 6.94 -13.56 9.16
C VAL A 56 5.82 -13.00 10.06
N GLN A 57 4.65 -13.65 10.08
CA GLN A 57 3.54 -13.24 10.95
C GLN A 57 3.91 -13.27 12.43
N LEU A 58 4.62 -14.30 12.87
CA LEU A 58 5.11 -14.41 14.25
C LEU A 58 6.16 -13.35 14.58
N LEU A 59 7.09 -13.06 13.67
CA LEU A 59 8.08 -11.98 13.84
C LEU A 59 7.39 -10.63 13.99
N VAL A 60 6.43 -10.32 13.12
CA VAL A 60 5.65 -9.08 13.21
C VAL A 60 4.89 -9.00 14.53
N LYS A 61 4.23 -10.08 14.96
CA LYS A 61 3.54 -10.12 16.26
C LYS A 61 4.50 -9.89 17.43
N LYS A 62 5.71 -10.46 17.37
CA LYS A 62 6.77 -10.27 18.37
C LYS A 62 7.19 -8.80 18.47
N TYR A 63 7.48 -8.15 17.35
CA TYR A 63 7.90 -6.74 17.35
C TYR A 63 6.77 -5.76 17.69
N LEU A 64 5.52 -6.08 17.32
CA LEU A 64 4.35 -5.34 17.78
C LEU A 64 4.22 -5.39 19.31
N ALA A 65 4.47 -6.56 19.93
CA ALA A 65 4.48 -6.67 21.38
C ALA A 65 5.59 -5.82 22.02
N TYR A 66 6.81 -5.84 21.48
CA TYR A 66 7.90 -4.98 21.97
C TYR A 66 7.62 -3.48 21.82
N ALA A 67 6.86 -3.08 20.79
CA ALA A 67 6.44 -1.71 20.60
C ALA A 67 5.25 -1.29 21.49
N GLY A 68 4.77 -2.14 22.41
CA GLY A 68 3.58 -1.85 23.23
C GLY A 68 2.25 -1.91 22.45
N LEU A 69 2.26 -2.55 21.27
CA LEU A 69 1.11 -2.74 20.39
C LEU A 69 0.58 -4.18 20.40
N GLY A 70 1.10 -5.03 21.27
CA GLY A 70 0.65 -6.42 21.45
C GLY A 70 -0.83 -6.49 21.86
N GLY A 71 -1.55 -7.51 21.40
CA GLY A 71 -2.95 -7.75 21.78
C GLY A 71 -3.98 -6.78 21.15
N LYS A 72 -3.55 -5.68 20.52
CA LYS A 72 -4.44 -4.67 19.90
C LYS A 72 -5.00 -5.09 18.53
N GLY A 73 -4.91 -6.39 18.21
CA GLY A 73 -5.40 -6.95 16.95
C GLY A 73 -4.63 -6.50 15.70
N TYR A 74 -3.42 -5.93 15.82
CA TYR A 74 -2.55 -5.63 14.69
C TYR A 74 -1.95 -6.91 14.07
N SER A 75 -1.79 -6.92 12.76
CA SER A 75 -1.30 -8.05 11.98
C SER A 75 -0.54 -7.58 10.74
N THR A 76 0.13 -8.50 10.04
CA THR A 76 0.77 -8.23 8.74
C THR A 76 -0.19 -7.61 7.72
N HIS A 77 -1.43 -8.09 7.67
CA HIS A 77 -2.47 -7.53 6.79
C HIS A 77 -2.86 -6.11 7.20
N LYS A 78 -3.05 -5.84 8.50
CA LYS A 78 -3.36 -4.48 8.96
C LYS A 78 -2.21 -3.52 8.70
N LEU A 79 -0.96 -3.92 8.90
CA LEU A 79 0.21 -3.10 8.54
C LEU A 79 0.25 -2.77 7.05
N ARG A 80 -0.09 -3.74 6.18
CA ARG A 80 -0.23 -3.50 4.74
C ARG A 80 -1.31 -2.47 4.45
N HIS A 81 -2.48 -2.59 5.07
CA HIS A 81 -3.56 -1.61 4.92
C HIS A 81 -3.15 -0.23 5.43
N THR A 82 -2.47 -0.14 6.57
CA THR A 82 -1.96 1.13 7.10
C THR A 82 -0.97 1.78 6.12
N ALA A 83 -0.03 1.02 5.57
CA ALA A 83 0.91 1.54 4.58
C ALA A 83 0.18 2.08 3.33
N ALA A 84 -0.83 1.34 2.85
CA ALA A 84 -1.67 1.77 1.74
C ALA A 84 -2.41 3.09 2.04
N THR A 85 -3.10 3.16 3.18
CA THR A 85 -3.83 4.36 3.61
C THR A 85 -2.92 5.55 3.81
N LEU A 86 -1.72 5.36 4.38
CA LEU A 86 -0.74 6.43 4.53
C LEU A 86 -0.27 6.95 3.16
N MET A 87 0.04 6.06 2.22
CA MET A 87 0.41 6.45 0.86
C MET A 87 -0.71 7.23 0.16
N TYR A 88 -1.97 6.77 0.28
CA TYR A 88 -3.13 7.47 -0.29
C TYR A 88 -3.37 8.83 0.38
N GLY A 89 -3.29 8.88 1.70
CA GLY A 89 -3.56 10.08 2.50
C GLY A 89 -2.60 11.22 2.27
N THR A 90 -1.41 10.97 1.72
CA THR A 90 -0.49 12.03 1.29
C THR A 90 -1.00 12.83 0.08
N GLY A 91 -2.06 12.37 -0.60
CA GLY A 91 -2.71 13.07 -1.71
C GLY A 91 -1.91 13.09 -3.02
N GLN A 92 -0.69 12.55 -3.03
CA GLN A 92 0.24 12.59 -4.16
C GLN A 92 0.23 11.31 -5.01
N VAL A 93 -0.51 10.28 -4.59
CA VAL A 93 -0.51 8.96 -5.24
C VAL A 93 -1.93 8.61 -5.69
N ASP A 94 -2.11 8.49 -7.01
CA ASP A 94 -3.38 8.02 -7.58
C ASP A 94 -3.73 6.63 -7.03
N SER A 95 -5.00 6.46 -6.63
CA SER A 95 -5.64 5.19 -6.30
C SER A 95 -5.32 4.05 -7.28
N ARG A 96 -5.15 4.33 -8.58
CA ARG A 96 -4.78 3.35 -9.61
C ARG A 96 -3.34 2.85 -9.43
N VAL A 97 -2.41 3.76 -9.16
CA VAL A 97 -1.00 3.45 -8.85
C VAL A 97 -0.91 2.66 -7.54
N LEU A 98 -1.71 3.02 -6.54
CA LEU A 98 -1.77 2.29 -5.28
C LEU A 98 -2.32 0.87 -5.45
N LYS A 99 -3.31 0.70 -6.33
CA LYS A 99 -3.86 -0.62 -6.69
C LYS A 99 -2.81 -1.51 -7.33
N ASP A 100 -1.94 -0.99 -8.17
CA ASP A 100 -0.84 -1.75 -8.79
C ASP A 100 0.24 -2.13 -7.78
N ILE A 101 0.56 -1.22 -6.86
CA ILE A 101 1.54 -1.45 -5.78
C ILE A 101 1.06 -2.53 -4.79
N LEU A 102 -0.24 -2.56 -4.46
CA LEU A 102 -0.83 -3.54 -3.53
C LEU A 102 -1.30 -4.83 -4.23
N GLY A 103 -1.58 -4.71 -5.53
CA GLY A 103 -2.11 -5.67 -6.47
C GLY A 103 -3.23 -6.57 -5.92
N HIS A 104 -4.37 -5.95 -5.68
CA HIS A 104 -5.60 -6.69 -5.47
C HIS A 104 -6.20 -7.11 -6.82
N GLU A 105 -6.43 -8.41 -7.00
CA GLU A 105 -7.21 -8.96 -8.13
C GLU A 105 -8.72 -8.74 -7.98
N GLN A 106 -9.20 -8.32 -6.81
CA GLN A 106 -10.62 -8.11 -6.55
C GLN A 106 -10.90 -6.66 -6.15
N LEU A 107 -11.74 -6.01 -6.95
CA LEU A 107 -12.16 -4.60 -6.83
C LEU A 107 -12.75 -4.24 -5.44
N ASN A 108 -13.28 -5.21 -4.68
CA ASN A 108 -13.93 -4.99 -3.37
C ASN A 108 -13.02 -4.41 -2.27
N THR A 109 -11.68 -4.58 -2.35
CA THR A 109 -10.76 -3.97 -1.36
C THR A 109 -10.33 -2.55 -1.74
N THR A 110 -10.62 -2.12 -2.97
CA THR A 110 -10.39 -0.75 -3.43
C THR A 110 -11.39 0.23 -2.83
N GLN A 111 -12.60 -0.24 -2.54
CA GLN A 111 -13.67 0.56 -1.93
C GLN A 111 -13.32 1.04 -0.52
N ILE A 112 -12.49 0.31 0.22
CA ILE A 112 -11.97 0.73 1.53
C ILE A 112 -11.01 1.93 1.39
N TYR A 113 -10.29 2.04 0.28
CA TYR A 113 -9.36 3.14 0.02
C TYR A 113 -10.05 4.40 -0.53
N THR A 114 -11.26 4.26 -1.06
CA THR A 114 -12.16 5.39 -1.39
C THR A 114 -12.95 5.90 -0.19
N HIS A 115 -12.43 5.76 1.03
CA HIS A 115 -12.74 6.77 2.05
C HIS A 115 -12.04 8.06 1.64
N VAL A 116 -12.65 8.73 0.67
CA VAL A 116 -12.21 10.03 0.15
C VAL A 116 -12.20 10.97 1.35
N SER A 117 -11.05 11.63 1.60
CA SER A 117 -11.05 12.65 2.64
C SER A 117 -12.08 13.70 2.24
N SER A 118 -12.83 14.22 3.21
CA SER A 118 -13.79 15.31 2.99
C SER A 118 -13.15 16.51 2.27
N GLU A 119 -11.85 16.70 2.42
CA GLU A 119 -11.05 17.70 1.73
C GLU A 119 -10.89 17.41 0.22
N GLN A 120 -10.61 16.16 -0.15
CA GLN A 120 -10.50 15.73 -1.55
C GLN A 120 -11.85 15.78 -2.27
N MET A 121 -12.95 15.44 -1.57
CA MET A 121 -14.31 15.62 -2.09
C MET A 121 -14.59 17.10 -2.38
N LYS A 122 -14.27 17.99 -1.44
CA LYS A 122 -14.44 19.44 -1.62
C LYS A 122 -13.63 19.97 -2.80
N GLN A 123 -12.36 19.56 -2.94
CA GLN A 123 -11.52 19.97 -4.06
C GLN A 123 -12.05 19.44 -5.41
N ALA A 124 -12.50 18.19 -5.46
CA ALA A 124 -13.09 17.62 -6.68
C ALA A 124 -14.39 18.34 -7.07
N THR A 125 -15.24 18.70 -6.10
CA THR A 125 -16.43 19.53 -6.36
C THR A 125 -16.05 20.93 -6.85
N ALA A 126 -15.01 21.54 -6.29
CA ALA A 126 -14.54 22.86 -6.72
C ALA A 126 -13.93 22.86 -8.14
N LEU A 127 -13.39 21.72 -8.59
CA LEU A 127 -12.86 21.54 -9.95
C LEU A 127 -13.95 21.16 -10.98
N HIS A 128 -15.21 21.05 -10.56
CA HIS A 128 -16.31 20.75 -11.47
C HIS A 128 -16.47 21.91 -12.48
N PRO A 129 -16.61 21.64 -13.79
CA PRO A 129 -16.71 22.70 -14.81
C PRO A 129 -17.86 23.69 -14.57
N LEU A 130 -18.90 23.26 -13.85
CA LEU A 130 -20.05 24.08 -13.48
C LEU A 130 -19.93 24.76 -12.10
N ALA A 131 -18.81 24.60 -11.39
CA ALA A 131 -18.64 25.12 -10.03
C ALA A 131 -18.64 26.66 -9.96
N ASN A 132 -18.29 27.32 -11.07
CA ASN A 132 -18.23 28.79 -11.17
C ASN A 132 -19.28 29.38 -12.12
N ILE A 133 -20.38 28.66 -12.40
CA ILE A 133 -21.45 29.23 -13.23
C ILE A 133 -22.32 30.12 -12.34
N ASP A 134 -22.28 31.43 -12.62
CA ASP A 134 -23.16 32.40 -11.97
C ASP A 134 -24.59 32.21 -12.47
N LYS A 135 -25.58 32.36 -11.58
CA LYS A 135 -27.01 32.30 -11.94
C LYS A 135 -27.41 33.27 -13.06
N LYS A 136 -26.59 34.27 -13.35
CA LYS A 136 -26.80 35.25 -14.43
C LYS A 136 -26.50 34.68 -15.82
N ASP A 137 -25.67 33.64 -15.93
CA ASP A 137 -25.35 32.97 -17.19
C ASP A 137 -26.39 31.89 -17.57
N ILE A 138 -27.29 31.60 -16.63
CA ILE A 138 -28.43 30.70 -16.82
C ILE A 138 -29.64 31.58 -17.16
N THR A 139 -29.60 32.25 -18.32
CA THR A 139 -30.82 32.86 -18.87
C THR A 139 -31.79 31.74 -19.22
N PRO A 140 -33.03 31.71 -18.70
CA PRO A 140 -34.06 30.88 -19.28
C PRO A 140 -34.15 31.26 -20.76
N ARG A 141 -34.05 30.29 -21.66
CA ARG A 141 -34.49 30.54 -23.03
C ARG A 141 -35.99 30.76 -22.95
N GLU A 142 -36.41 32.02 -23.01
CA GLU A 142 -37.76 32.39 -23.39
C GLU A 142 -37.88 32.01 -24.87
N ASP A 143 -38.21 30.76 -25.15
CA ASP A 143 -38.70 30.29 -26.44
C ASP A 143 -39.19 28.85 -26.21
N ASP A 144 -40.49 28.71 -25.98
CA ASP A 144 -41.34 27.58 -26.40
C ASP A 144 -42.77 27.92 -25.91
N GLU A 145 -43.39 28.87 -26.62
CA GLU A 145 -44.87 28.96 -26.73
C GLU A 145 -45.42 27.77 -27.53
#